data_AF-A0A640KD74-F1
#
_entry.id   AF-A0A640KD74-F1
#
_cell.length_a   1.000
_cell.length_b   1.000
_cell.length_c   1.000
_cell.angle_alpha   90.00
_cell.angle_beta   90.00
_cell.angle_gamma   90.00
#
_symmetry.space_group_name_H-M   'P 1'
#
loop_
_entity.id
_entity.type
_entity.pdbx_description
1 polymer ?
#
loop_
_entity_poly.entity_id
_entity_poly.type
_entity_poly.pdbx_seq_one_letter_code
_entity_poly.pdbx_strand_id
1 'polypeptide(L)'
;MSPLDACLEQYEKDLASQTHCCVLEHITEDNKAANRKVLEKLLCYQRDIDTKGTLPFESDPTDDQKKSKNNSAVPAYPENLTIRDPRQLKQVLPIPDIHKVSDCDLIYRFLIARRMDVNLATNDILHYIGFREKYNLDAILWDREVETLFNGLDGEELTQQVMEEMKKRSTPAAKVKITRPLLQAGWAAWNCGVDKCGHVVLYQRPNPRELAMLEKRWPYVEGQYDCRNPDFHSVTPPYSNLLPRVYLRELEKGRRISRLLNYNQQYIIRKGIHVETAANPTLTSTFMDNGGGVTCLVDVGSIKLSHLTSSKCKKALKLFRVLSLTGQSFYPENMNRMIIINGGFVFNMFFKLVRPWLDPQTQKKIILLSATNKATLQELSSDSSHLPRNHATSLSEESDDDKMPSSGEDSEKANYALLHALTEYIHEDFIPSWYGGRLPVVDSPLFYGDQPPKRLAEHTGYAAACERLRGRVVPQLLPDAFLLANAQERQGVCREEWDAFCAMAKGKLFREPASIQRSSPS
;
A
#
# COMPACT_ATOMS: atom_id res chain seq x y z
N MET A 1 29.65 12.28 -17.77
CA MET A 1 28.26 12.36 -18.25
C MET A 1 27.41 12.90 -17.10
N SER A 2 26.58 13.93 -17.31
CA SER A 2 25.71 14.41 -16.22
C SER A 2 24.60 13.39 -15.90
N PRO A 3 23.95 13.45 -14.72
CA PRO A 3 22.80 12.59 -14.42
C PRO A 3 21.67 12.71 -15.44
N LEU A 4 21.44 13.92 -15.98
CA LEU A 4 20.44 14.16 -17.02
C LEU A 4 20.84 13.52 -18.36
N ASP A 5 22.10 13.65 -18.77
CA ASP A 5 22.59 13.01 -20.00
C ASP A 5 22.48 11.48 -19.93
N ALA A 6 22.83 10.91 -18.77
CA ALA A 6 22.70 9.46 -18.52
C ALA A 6 21.24 9.00 -18.62
N CYS A 7 20.32 9.79 -18.06
CA CYS A 7 18.89 9.54 -18.12
C CYS A 7 18.36 9.59 -19.56
N LEU A 8 18.81 10.55 -20.36
CA LEU A 8 18.40 10.67 -21.76
C LEU A 8 18.93 9.53 -22.63
N GLU A 9 20.18 9.10 -22.40
CA GLU A 9 20.74 7.94 -23.08
C GLU A 9 19.94 6.67 -22.75
N GLN A 10 19.58 6.46 -21.48
CA GLN A 10 18.74 5.33 -21.07
C GLN A 10 17.33 5.42 -21.67
N TYR A 11 16.72 6.61 -21.66
CA TYR A 11 15.41 6.84 -22.23
C TYR A 11 15.34 6.44 -23.71
N GLU A 12 16.32 6.83 -24.53
CA GLU A 12 16.32 6.49 -25.96
C GLU A 12 16.48 4.97 -26.19
N LYS A 13 17.30 4.30 -25.37
CA LYS A 13 17.42 2.83 -25.38
C LYS A 13 16.10 2.16 -25.04
N ASP A 14 15.41 2.65 -24.00
CA ASP A 14 14.12 2.10 -23.57
C ASP A 14 13.04 2.37 -24.60
N LEU A 15 12.93 3.58 -25.15
CA LEU A 15 11.93 3.91 -26.17
C LEU A 15 12.07 3.04 -27.43
N ALA A 16 13.31 2.68 -27.79
CA ALA A 16 13.60 1.83 -28.94
C ALA A 16 13.27 0.35 -28.70
N SER A 17 13.47 -0.15 -27.47
CA SER A 17 13.39 -1.58 -27.13
C SER A 17 12.11 -1.99 -26.40
N GLN A 18 11.42 -1.06 -25.74
CA GLN A 18 10.20 -1.31 -25.00
C GLN A 18 9.05 -1.57 -25.97
N THR A 19 8.55 -2.81 -25.95
CA THR A 19 7.47 -3.27 -26.83
C THR A 19 6.13 -3.37 -26.11
N HIS A 20 6.14 -3.37 -24.78
CA HIS A 20 4.97 -3.54 -23.91
C HIS A 20 5.06 -2.57 -22.71
N CYS A 21 3.91 -2.17 -22.16
CA CYS A 21 3.84 -1.41 -20.90
C CYS A 21 2.47 -1.58 -20.25
N CYS A 22 2.42 -2.16 -19.05
CA CYS A 22 1.16 -2.41 -18.32
C CYS A 22 0.14 -3.13 -19.23
N VAL A 23 -1.05 -2.54 -19.44
CA VAL A 23 -2.10 -3.10 -20.30
C VAL A 23 -1.81 -2.99 -21.81
N LEU A 24 -0.74 -2.31 -22.23
CA LEU A 24 -0.35 -2.25 -23.64
C LEU A 24 0.51 -3.45 -24.01
N GLU A 25 -0.12 -4.44 -24.64
CA GLU A 25 0.55 -5.62 -25.21
C GLU A 25 1.38 -5.28 -26.46
N HIS A 26 1.14 -4.12 -27.09
CA HIS A 26 1.94 -3.66 -28.22
C HIS A 26 2.05 -2.13 -28.21
N ILE A 27 3.27 -1.64 -28.11
CA ILE A 27 3.59 -0.21 -28.24
C ILE A 27 3.73 0.14 -29.72
N THR A 28 2.77 0.89 -30.25
CA THR A 28 2.78 1.42 -31.61
C THR A 28 3.74 2.59 -31.76
N GLU A 29 4.06 2.97 -33.00
CA GLU A 29 4.84 4.18 -33.28
C GLU A 29 4.14 5.46 -32.80
N ASP A 30 2.81 5.51 -32.84
CA ASP A 30 2.04 6.63 -32.27
C ASP A 30 2.22 6.73 -30.75
N ASN A 31 2.25 5.60 -30.05
CA ASN A 31 2.52 5.56 -28.61
C ASN A 31 3.94 6.07 -28.30
N LYS A 32 4.95 5.66 -29.09
CA LYS A 32 6.33 6.18 -28.97
C LYS A 32 6.40 7.69 -29.23
N ALA A 33 5.70 8.17 -30.26
CA ALA A 33 5.63 9.59 -30.57
C ALA A 33 4.97 10.39 -29.44
N ALA A 34 3.91 9.86 -28.81
CA ALA A 34 3.28 10.47 -27.64
C ALA A 34 4.23 10.53 -26.44
N ASN A 35 4.96 9.45 -26.16
CA ASN A 35 5.96 9.40 -25.09
C ASN A 35 7.07 10.44 -25.30
N ARG A 36 7.65 10.48 -26.51
CA ARG A 36 8.67 11.47 -26.90
C ARG A 36 8.18 12.91 -26.72
N LYS A 37 6.94 13.22 -27.11
CA LYS A 37 6.34 14.55 -26.91
C LYS A 37 6.20 14.94 -25.44
N VAL A 38 5.91 13.99 -24.55
CA VAL A 38 5.90 14.24 -23.10
C VAL A 38 7.32 14.53 -22.62
N LEU A 39 8.32 13.71 -22.97
CA LEU A 39 9.71 13.94 -22.58
C LEU A 39 10.20 15.32 -23.05
N GLU A 40 9.93 15.71 -24.30
CA GLU A 40 10.31 17.01 -24.86
C GLU A 40 9.75 18.18 -24.03
N LYS A 41 8.49 18.08 -23.59
CA LYS A 41 7.87 19.08 -22.69
C LYS A 41 8.59 19.12 -21.34
N LEU A 42 8.84 17.97 -20.73
CA LEU A 42 9.55 17.87 -19.45
C LEU A 42 10.99 18.40 -19.54
N LEU A 43 11.68 18.19 -20.66
CA LEU A 43 13.01 18.74 -20.92
C LEU A 43 13.01 20.26 -21.02
N CYS A 44 12.01 20.83 -21.70
CA CYS A 44 11.85 22.29 -21.73
C CYS A 44 11.68 22.85 -20.31
N TYR A 45 10.89 22.19 -19.46
CA TYR A 45 10.71 22.60 -18.06
C TYR A 45 11.98 22.45 -17.22
N GLN A 46 12.71 21.34 -17.37
CA GLN A 46 13.99 21.15 -16.66
C GLN A 46 15.01 22.22 -17.06
N ARG A 47 15.13 22.53 -18.36
CA ARG A 47 16.02 23.62 -18.83
C ARG A 47 15.62 24.97 -18.26
N ASP A 48 14.32 25.23 -18.12
CA ASP A 48 13.84 26.46 -17.53
C ASP A 48 14.22 26.57 -16.04
N ILE A 49 14.11 25.47 -15.29
CA ILE A 49 14.58 25.36 -13.90
C ILE A 49 16.09 25.58 -13.82
N ASP A 50 16.88 24.91 -14.66
CA ASP A 50 18.35 25.00 -14.64
C ASP A 50 18.84 26.44 -14.95
N THR A 51 18.13 27.14 -15.85
CA THR A 51 18.55 28.48 -16.33
C THR A 51 18.01 29.61 -15.45
N LYS A 52 16.77 29.52 -14.97
CA LYS A 52 16.11 30.59 -14.21
C LYS A 52 16.00 30.31 -12.71
N GLY A 53 16.31 29.10 -12.27
CA GLY A 53 16.13 28.65 -10.89
C GLY A 53 14.67 28.37 -10.53
N THR A 54 14.47 27.74 -9.38
CA THR A 54 13.16 27.44 -8.82
C THR A 54 12.47 28.70 -8.27
N LEU A 55 11.15 28.71 -8.28
CA LEU A 55 10.38 29.75 -7.59
C LEU A 55 10.41 29.52 -6.07
N PRO A 56 10.28 30.59 -5.26
CA PRO A 56 10.01 30.44 -3.84
C PRO A 56 8.76 29.59 -3.58
N PHE A 57 8.72 28.94 -2.42
CA PHE A 57 7.53 28.21 -2.00
C PHE A 57 6.34 29.19 -1.86
N GLU A 58 5.23 28.84 -2.51
CA GLU A 58 3.95 29.53 -2.36
C GLU A 58 2.88 28.50 -1.97
N SER A 59 2.04 28.83 -0.99
CA SER A 59 0.88 28.01 -0.61
C SER A 59 -0.11 27.91 -1.77
N ASP A 60 -0.75 26.75 -1.97
CA ASP A 60 -1.72 26.56 -3.05
C ASP A 60 -2.91 27.54 -2.87
N PRO A 61 -3.12 28.50 -3.80
CA PRO A 61 -4.15 29.54 -3.66
C PRO A 61 -5.58 28.99 -3.69
N THR A 62 -5.77 27.72 -4.02
CA THR A 62 -7.07 27.03 -4.03
C THR A 62 -7.42 26.43 -2.66
N ASP A 63 -6.47 26.37 -1.73
CA ASP A 63 -6.71 25.93 -0.34
C ASP A 63 -7.58 26.93 0.42
N ASP A 64 -7.53 28.22 0.07
CA ASP A 64 -8.41 29.24 0.63
C ASP A 64 -9.83 29.24 0.03
N GLN A 65 -10.00 28.80 -1.22
CA GLN A 65 -11.27 28.89 -1.95
C GLN A 65 -12.35 27.90 -1.45
N LYS A 66 -11.96 26.79 -0.79
CA LYS A 66 -12.92 25.85 -0.18
C LYS A 66 -13.62 26.41 1.06
N LYS A 67 -13.14 27.50 1.66
CA LYS A 67 -13.87 28.20 2.74
C LYS A 67 -15.12 28.94 2.24
N SER A 68 -15.25 29.17 0.93
CA SER A 68 -16.27 30.07 0.35
C SER A 68 -17.39 29.39 -0.47
N LYS A 69 -17.21 28.19 -1.03
CA LYS A 69 -18.23 27.60 -1.93
C LYS A 69 -18.54 26.12 -1.64
N ASN A 70 -19.83 25.86 -1.37
CA ASN A 70 -20.49 24.56 -1.31
C ASN A 70 -20.61 23.89 -2.71
N ASN A 71 -19.54 23.91 -3.52
CA ASN A 71 -19.56 23.24 -4.82
C ASN A 71 -19.21 21.76 -4.68
N SER A 72 -20.16 20.91 -5.05
CA SER A 72 -20.16 19.45 -4.99
C SER A 72 -19.27 18.76 -6.04
N ALA A 73 -18.40 19.49 -6.73
CA ALA A 73 -17.42 18.90 -7.61
C ALA A 73 -16.27 18.32 -6.77
N VAL A 74 -16.41 17.04 -6.45
CA VAL A 74 -15.40 16.18 -5.83
C VAL A 74 -14.06 16.39 -6.57
N PRO A 75 -12.98 16.81 -5.87
CA PRO A 75 -11.67 16.93 -6.52
C PRO A 75 -11.19 15.56 -6.99
N ALA A 76 -10.58 15.52 -8.18
CA ALA A 76 -9.98 14.32 -8.79
C ALA A 76 -8.72 13.84 -8.04
N TYR A 77 -8.11 14.71 -7.24
CA TYR A 77 -6.96 14.44 -6.39
C TYR A 77 -7.34 14.66 -4.91
N PRO A 78 -6.82 13.84 -3.98
CA PRO A 78 -7.16 13.92 -2.56
C PRO A 78 -6.56 15.14 -1.84
N GLU A 79 -5.58 15.76 -2.48
CA GLU A 79 -4.98 17.02 -2.09
C GLU A 79 -4.94 17.95 -3.29
N ASN A 80 -5.26 19.22 -3.05
CA ASN A 80 -5.03 20.25 -4.03
C ASN A 80 -3.51 20.45 -4.10
N LEU A 81 -2.91 19.95 -5.15
CA LEU A 81 -1.58 20.32 -5.53
C LEU A 81 -1.68 20.73 -6.98
N THR A 82 -1.85 22.01 -7.24
CA THR A 82 -1.85 22.52 -8.61
C THR A 82 -0.47 23.05 -8.94
N ILE A 83 0.25 22.37 -9.84
CA ILE A 83 1.51 22.89 -10.37
C ILE A 83 1.17 23.79 -11.56
N ARG A 84 1.17 25.11 -11.33
CA ARG A 84 0.85 26.10 -12.37
C ARG A 84 2.07 26.48 -13.19
N ASP A 85 3.22 26.49 -12.53
CA ASP A 85 4.52 26.74 -13.12
C ASP A 85 5.45 25.59 -12.70
N PRO A 86 6.04 24.83 -13.65
CA PRO A 86 7.00 23.77 -13.35
C PRO A 86 8.18 24.21 -12.50
N ARG A 87 8.55 25.51 -12.50
CA ARG A 87 9.61 26.06 -11.64
C ARG A 87 9.26 26.05 -10.15
N GLN A 88 8.02 25.74 -9.79
CA GLN A 88 7.64 25.44 -8.40
C GLN A 88 8.26 24.13 -7.88
N LEU A 89 8.78 23.29 -8.78
CA LEU A 89 9.43 22.01 -8.47
C LEU A 89 10.95 22.18 -8.44
N LYS A 90 11.64 21.38 -7.62
CA LYS A 90 13.11 21.39 -7.54
C LYS A 90 13.74 20.76 -8.77
N GLN A 91 13.12 19.73 -9.31
CA GLN A 91 13.52 19.07 -10.54
C GLN A 91 12.31 18.45 -11.25
N VAL A 92 12.41 18.31 -12.57
CA VAL A 92 11.44 17.59 -13.40
C VAL A 92 12.10 16.38 -14.06
N LEU A 93 13.35 16.52 -14.51
CA LEU A 93 14.14 15.46 -15.11
C LEU A 93 15.55 15.37 -14.50
N PRO A 94 16.09 14.16 -14.26
CA PRO A 94 15.38 12.87 -14.27
C PRO A 94 14.19 12.88 -13.29
N ILE A 95 13.08 12.21 -13.62
CA ILE A 95 11.88 12.25 -12.76
C ILE A 95 12.23 11.78 -11.33
N PRO A 96 12.06 12.56 -10.25
CA PRO A 96 12.49 12.20 -8.89
C PRO A 96 11.63 11.09 -8.29
N ASP A 97 11.89 9.85 -8.70
CA ASP A 97 11.26 8.63 -8.19
C ASP A 97 12.32 7.54 -8.10
N ILE A 98 12.81 7.27 -6.89
CA ILE A 98 13.84 6.25 -6.62
C ILE A 98 13.35 4.81 -6.90
N HIS A 99 12.08 4.63 -7.24
CA HIS A 99 11.46 3.33 -7.52
C HIS A 99 10.93 3.20 -8.95
N LYS A 100 11.18 4.16 -9.84
CA LYS A 100 10.83 4.03 -11.27
C LYS A 100 11.70 2.96 -11.96
N VAL A 101 11.23 2.38 -13.08
CA VAL A 101 12.11 1.54 -13.94
C VAL A 101 13.04 2.49 -14.70
N SER A 102 12.41 3.42 -15.40
CA SER A 102 13.04 4.49 -16.15
C SER A 102 12.01 5.59 -16.41
N ASP A 103 12.45 6.72 -16.93
CA ASP A 103 11.55 7.82 -17.30
C ASP A 103 10.64 7.42 -18.47
N CYS A 104 11.12 6.58 -19.40
CA CYS A 104 10.33 6.07 -20.52
C CYS A 104 9.13 5.22 -20.03
N ASP A 105 9.38 4.25 -19.15
CA ASP A 105 8.30 3.42 -18.57
C ASP A 105 7.31 4.27 -17.78
N LEU A 106 7.82 5.19 -16.95
CA LEU A 106 6.98 6.03 -16.12
C LEU A 106 6.08 6.93 -16.97
N ILE A 107 6.60 7.55 -18.03
CA ILE A 107 5.81 8.36 -18.97
C ILE A 107 4.70 7.53 -19.61
N TYR A 108 4.99 6.29 -20.04
CA TYR A 108 3.95 5.41 -20.61
C TYR A 108 2.81 5.15 -19.63
N ARG A 109 3.10 4.92 -18.35
CA ARG A 109 2.04 4.71 -17.34
C ARG A 109 1.07 5.89 -17.24
N PHE A 110 1.59 7.12 -17.25
CA PHE A 110 0.76 8.32 -17.24
C PHE A 110 -0.01 8.50 -18.55
N LEU A 111 0.61 8.22 -19.69
CA LEU A 111 -0.08 8.23 -20.98
C LEU A 111 -1.22 7.21 -21.03
N ILE A 112 -1.01 5.98 -20.56
CA ILE A 112 -2.05 4.94 -20.50
C ILE A 112 -3.23 5.41 -19.66
N ALA A 113 -2.97 5.93 -18.46
CA ALA A 113 -4.00 6.45 -17.58
C ALA A 113 -4.79 7.62 -18.19
N ARG A 114 -4.19 8.36 -19.12
CA ARG A 114 -4.80 9.49 -19.84
C ARG A 114 -5.13 9.20 -21.30
N ARG A 115 -5.26 7.92 -21.68
CA ARG A 115 -5.66 7.50 -23.04
C ARG A 115 -4.79 8.15 -24.13
N MET A 116 -3.48 8.19 -23.89
CA MET A 116 -2.44 8.80 -24.72
C MET A 116 -2.54 10.33 -24.86
N ASP A 117 -3.33 11.02 -24.03
CA ASP A 117 -3.33 12.49 -24.02
C ASP A 117 -2.02 13.03 -23.41
N VAL A 118 -1.18 13.59 -24.28
CA VAL A 118 0.13 14.13 -23.94
C VAL A 118 0.05 15.25 -22.91
N ASN A 119 -0.92 16.16 -23.02
CA ASN A 119 -0.98 17.33 -22.14
C ASN A 119 -1.48 16.94 -20.74
N LEU A 120 -2.53 16.10 -20.67
CA LEU A 120 -3.03 15.58 -19.40
C LEU A 120 -1.96 14.72 -18.71
N ALA A 121 -1.26 13.85 -19.45
CA ALA A 121 -0.18 13.05 -18.89
C ALA A 121 0.98 13.92 -18.39
N THR A 122 1.39 14.94 -19.15
CA THR A 122 2.45 15.87 -18.72
C THR A 122 2.06 16.59 -17.43
N ASN A 123 0.84 17.13 -17.35
CA ASN A 123 0.36 17.81 -16.16
C ASN A 123 0.33 16.88 -14.95
N ASP A 124 -0.12 15.64 -15.12
CA ASP A 124 -0.15 14.66 -14.03
C ASP A 124 1.24 14.23 -13.58
N ILE A 125 2.23 14.16 -14.47
CA ILE A 125 3.63 13.93 -14.09
C ILE A 125 4.15 15.08 -13.23
N LEU A 126 3.85 16.34 -13.58
CA LEU A 126 4.24 17.48 -12.75
C LEU A 126 3.58 17.43 -11.36
N HIS A 127 2.29 17.09 -11.31
CA HIS A 127 1.58 16.89 -10.04
C HIS A 127 2.15 15.73 -9.23
N TYR A 128 2.52 14.62 -9.90
CA TYR A 128 3.18 13.49 -9.28
C TYR A 128 4.51 13.88 -8.63
N ILE A 129 5.35 14.62 -9.36
CA ILE A 129 6.63 15.10 -8.85
C ILE A 129 6.42 16.02 -7.65
N GLY A 130 5.53 17.00 -7.77
CA GLY A 130 5.24 17.91 -6.66
C GLY A 130 4.67 17.17 -5.44
N PHE A 131 3.90 16.10 -5.64
CA PHE A 131 3.37 15.28 -4.54
C PHE A 131 4.51 14.52 -3.84
N ARG A 132 5.45 13.97 -4.60
CA ARG A 132 6.66 13.33 -4.05
C ARG A 132 7.50 14.30 -3.24
N GLU A 133 7.72 15.51 -3.75
CA GLU A 133 8.44 16.54 -3.02
C GLU A 133 7.69 16.99 -1.76
N LYS A 134 6.38 17.26 -1.88
CA LYS A 134 5.50 17.65 -0.77
C LYS A 134 5.60 16.68 0.40
N TYR A 135 5.63 15.37 0.10
CA TYR A 135 5.66 14.28 1.07
C TYR A 135 7.04 13.71 1.39
N ASN A 136 8.10 14.24 0.78
CA ASN A 136 9.46 13.71 0.87
C ASN A 136 9.53 12.20 0.59
N LEU A 137 8.83 11.74 -0.45
CA LEU A 137 8.64 10.31 -0.71
C LEU A 137 9.94 9.56 -1.00
N ASP A 138 10.95 10.20 -1.56
CA ASP A 138 12.27 9.59 -1.80
C ASP A 138 13.03 9.28 -0.50
N ALA A 139 12.66 9.88 0.64
CA ALA A 139 13.29 9.64 1.93
C ALA A 139 12.33 9.03 2.97
N ILE A 140 11.04 8.84 2.64
CA ILE A 140 10.01 8.46 3.61
C ILE A 140 10.27 7.11 4.30
N LEU A 141 11.02 6.21 3.66
CA LEU A 141 11.38 4.91 4.23
C LEU A 141 12.36 5.03 5.42
N TRP A 142 13.16 6.09 5.46
CA TRP A 142 14.16 6.39 6.49
C TRP A 142 13.72 7.48 7.46
N ASP A 143 12.50 7.98 7.31
CA ASP A 143 11.94 8.99 8.19
C ASP A 143 11.71 8.40 9.59
N ARG A 144 12.58 8.82 10.53
CA ARG A 144 12.56 8.35 11.92
C ARG A 144 11.29 8.74 12.66
N GLU A 145 10.63 9.83 12.32
CA GLU A 145 9.36 10.22 12.95
C GLU A 145 8.25 9.29 12.48
N VAL A 146 8.17 9.02 11.18
CA VAL A 146 7.19 8.07 10.62
C VAL A 146 7.46 6.65 11.16
N GLU A 147 8.72 6.26 11.28
CA GLU A 147 9.17 4.98 11.84
C GLU A 147 8.83 4.83 13.34
N THR A 148 9.11 5.86 14.15
CA THR A 148 8.83 5.84 15.60
C THR A 148 7.33 5.81 15.90
N LEU A 149 6.52 6.51 15.09
CA LEU A 149 5.06 6.52 15.22
C LEU A 149 4.40 5.27 14.60
N PHE A 150 5.05 4.62 13.64
CA PHE A 150 4.56 3.35 13.08
C PHE A 150 4.43 2.27 14.14
N ASN A 151 5.22 2.33 15.21
CA ASN A 151 5.46 1.24 16.16
C ASN A 151 5.04 1.57 17.61
N GLY A 152 4.34 2.68 17.81
CA GLY A 152 3.75 3.01 19.10
C GLY A 152 2.91 4.28 19.04
N LEU A 153 1.84 4.29 19.83
CA LEU A 153 1.51 5.48 20.63
C LEU A 153 2.80 6.03 21.26
N ASP A 154 2.87 7.30 21.62
CA ASP A 154 4.09 7.82 22.27
C ASP A 154 4.62 6.80 23.29
N GLY A 155 5.94 6.52 23.28
CA GLY A 155 6.50 5.41 24.06
C GLY A 155 6.13 5.47 25.55
N GLU A 156 5.68 6.64 26.01
CA GLU A 156 5.14 6.94 27.33
C GLU A 156 3.77 6.30 27.56
N GLU A 157 2.84 6.32 26.60
CA GLU A 157 1.49 5.77 26.70
C GLU A 157 1.49 4.24 26.68
N LEU A 158 2.31 3.62 25.82
CA LEU A 158 2.50 2.17 25.88
C LEU A 158 3.17 1.77 27.20
N THR A 159 4.17 2.53 27.64
CA THR A 159 4.79 2.34 28.96
C THR A 159 3.73 2.47 30.06
N GLN A 160 2.83 3.44 29.96
CA GLN A 160 1.75 3.63 30.92
C GLN A 160 0.76 2.46 30.90
N GLN A 161 0.33 1.99 29.74
CA GLN A 161 -0.57 0.83 29.60
C GLN A 161 0.08 -0.44 30.18
N VAL A 162 1.35 -0.67 29.87
CA VAL A 162 2.13 -1.79 30.42
C VAL A 162 2.22 -1.68 31.95
N MET A 163 2.51 -0.49 32.48
CA MET A 163 2.57 -0.22 33.91
C MET A 163 1.20 -0.37 34.61
N GLU A 164 0.10 0.02 33.96
CA GLU A 164 -1.27 -0.21 34.43
C GLU A 164 -1.61 -1.70 34.47
N GLU A 165 -1.24 -2.45 33.43
CA GLU A 165 -1.40 -3.91 33.40
C GLU A 165 -0.55 -4.61 34.48
N MET A 166 0.64 -4.09 34.79
CA MET A 166 1.49 -4.61 35.87
C MET A 166 0.88 -4.38 37.26
N LYS A 167 0.00 -3.39 37.42
CA LYS A 167 -0.73 -3.11 38.68
C LYS A 167 -1.92 -4.05 38.90
N LYS A 168 -2.45 -4.69 37.85
CA LYS A 168 -3.60 -5.62 37.95
C LYS A 168 -3.14 -6.95 38.58
N ARG A 169 -3.27 -7.07 39.90
CA ARG A 169 -3.04 -8.32 40.65
C ARG A 169 -4.26 -9.24 40.50
N SER A 170 -4.17 -10.21 39.58
CA SER A 170 -5.08 -11.34 39.38
C SER A 170 -6.60 -11.06 39.42
N THR A 171 -7.18 -10.73 38.28
CA THR A 171 -8.62 -10.92 38.00
C THR A 171 -8.78 -11.64 36.66
N PRO A 172 -9.89 -12.39 36.42
CA PRO A 172 -10.10 -13.05 35.13
C PRO A 172 -10.11 -11.99 34.02
N ALA A 173 -9.42 -12.29 32.93
CA ALA A 173 -9.07 -11.34 31.89
C ALA A 173 -10.29 -10.59 31.34
N ALA A 174 -10.41 -9.30 31.64
CA ALA A 174 -11.10 -8.41 30.72
C ALA A 174 -10.30 -8.42 29.40
N LYS A 175 -10.97 -8.52 28.26
CA LYS A 175 -10.33 -8.41 26.94
C LYS A 175 -9.60 -7.06 26.86
N VAL A 176 -8.29 -7.06 27.06
CA VAL A 176 -7.47 -5.87 26.88
C VAL A 176 -7.36 -5.65 25.37
N LYS A 177 -8.03 -4.61 24.89
CA LYS A 177 -7.98 -4.24 23.47
C LYS A 177 -6.65 -3.56 23.22
N ILE A 178 -5.74 -4.29 22.60
CA ILE A 178 -4.41 -3.84 22.27
C ILE A 178 -4.50 -2.59 21.41
N THR A 179 -3.84 -1.52 21.86
CA THR A 179 -3.51 -0.43 20.97
C THR A 179 -2.38 -0.93 20.08
N ARG A 180 -2.75 -1.47 18.92
CA ARG A 180 -1.79 -1.93 17.91
C ARG A 180 -0.93 -0.72 17.48
N PRO A 181 0.22 -0.93 16.82
CA PRO A 181 0.98 0.16 16.24
C PRO A 181 0.05 1.10 15.43
N LEU A 182 0.22 2.43 15.46
CA LEU A 182 -0.86 3.39 15.14
C LEU A 182 -1.62 3.07 13.85
N LEU A 183 -0.91 2.81 12.75
CA LEU A 183 -1.57 2.37 11.53
C LEU A 183 -2.10 0.94 11.67
N GLN A 184 -1.39 -0.01 12.27
CA GLN A 184 -1.87 -1.38 12.50
C GLN A 184 -3.14 -1.46 13.38
N ALA A 185 -3.44 -0.45 14.18
CA ALA A 185 -4.69 -0.30 14.96
C ALA A 185 -5.86 0.13 14.07
N GLY A 186 -5.69 1.21 13.29
CA GLY A 186 -6.73 1.81 12.45
C GLY A 186 -6.84 1.27 11.02
N TRP A 187 -5.73 0.78 10.48
CA TRP A 187 -5.53 0.30 9.12
C TRP A 187 -4.28 -0.59 9.04
N ALA A 188 -4.45 -1.85 9.38
CA ALA A 188 -3.42 -2.85 9.18
C ALA A 188 -3.01 -2.92 7.70
N ALA A 189 -1.74 -2.68 7.37
CA ALA A 189 -1.21 -2.77 6.01
C ALA A 189 0.20 -3.40 6.04
N TRP A 190 0.42 -4.47 5.27
CA TRP A 190 1.72 -5.14 5.19
C TRP A 190 1.95 -5.76 3.81
N ASN A 191 3.20 -5.73 3.37
CA ASN A 191 3.66 -6.52 2.22
C ASN A 191 4.07 -7.91 2.71
N CYS A 192 3.32 -8.95 2.35
CA CYS A 192 3.41 -10.27 3.00
C CYS A 192 3.77 -11.44 2.08
N GLY A 193 3.92 -11.22 0.77
CA GLY A 193 4.26 -12.27 -0.17
C GLY A 193 4.12 -11.82 -1.62
N VAL A 194 3.99 -12.79 -2.52
CA VAL A 194 3.68 -12.53 -3.93
C VAL A 194 2.47 -13.34 -4.42
N ASP A 195 1.80 -12.86 -5.45
CA ASP A 195 0.72 -13.56 -6.13
C ASP A 195 1.27 -14.65 -7.07
N LYS A 196 0.39 -15.42 -7.72
CA LYS A 196 0.77 -16.48 -8.68
C LYS A 196 1.54 -15.95 -9.89
N CYS A 197 1.42 -14.66 -10.18
CA CYS A 197 2.14 -13.96 -11.23
C CYS A 197 3.37 -13.20 -10.68
N GLY A 198 3.75 -13.41 -9.42
CA GLY A 198 4.92 -12.83 -8.77
C GLY A 198 4.82 -11.33 -8.42
N HIS A 199 3.62 -10.74 -8.44
CA HIS A 199 3.40 -9.38 -7.94
C HIS A 199 3.36 -9.34 -6.42
N VAL A 200 3.91 -8.29 -5.82
CA VAL A 200 3.85 -8.10 -4.35
C VAL A 200 2.40 -8.08 -3.88
N VAL A 201 2.11 -8.84 -2.82
CA VAL A 201 0.83 -8.83 -2.13
C VAL A 201 0.87 -7.81 -0.99
N LEU A 202 0.06 -6.77 -1.12
CA LEU A 202 -0.20 -5.80 -0.06
C LEU A 202 -1.50 -6.19 0.66
N TYR A 203 -1.37 -6.80 1.82
CA TYR A 203 -2.52 -7.08 2.70
C TYR A 203 -2.96 -5.81 3.41
N GLN A 204 -4.27 -5.56 3.44
CA GLN A 204 -4.89 -4.43 4.11
C GLN A 204 -6.10 -4.90 4.94
N ARG A 205 -6.24 -4.39 6.16
CA ARG A 205 -7.41 -4.62 7.01
C ARG A 205 -7.81 -3.32 7.71
N PRO A 206 -8.69 -2.51 7.10
CA PRO A 206 -9.17 -1.28 7.71
C PRO A 206 -10.00 -1.53 8.97
N ASN A 207 -9.78 -0.71 9.99
CA ASN A 207 -10.54 -0.72 11.25
C ASN A 207 -11.13 0.68 11.50
N PRO A 208 -12.36 0.96 11.03
CA PRO A 208 -12.92 2.31 11.07
C PRO A 208 -13.04 2.91 12.48
N ARG A 209 -13.27 2.10 13.52
CA ARG A 209 -13.39 2.57 14.91
C ARG A 209 -12.07 3.10 15.43
N GLU A 210 -11.00 2.32 15.25
CA GLU A 210 -9.65 2.72 15.64
C GLU A 210 -9.16 3.88 14.78
N LEU A 211 -9.43 3.87 13.47
CA LEU A 211 -9.11 4.97 12.57
C LEU A 211 -9.79 6.29 13.00
N ALA A 212 -11.03 6.23 13.51
CA ALA A 212 -11.71 7.41 14.05
C ALA A 212 -11.09 7.94 15.35
N MET A 213 -10.53 7.07 16.19
CA MET A 213 -9.80 7.50 17.39
C MET A 213 -8.47 8.14 17.01
N LEU A 214 -7.74 7.55 16.07
CA LEU A 214 -6.48 8.08 15.56
C LEU A 214 -6.68 9.42 14.86
N GLU A 215 -7.73 9.58 14.04
CA GLU A 215 -8.05 10.84 13.40
C GLU A 215 -8.36 11.95 14.41
N LYS A 216 -8.96 11.63 15.56
CA LYS A 216 -9.18 12.62 16.62
C LYS A 216 -7.85 13.14 17.21
N ARG A 217 -6.83 12.27 17.29
CA ARG A 217 -5.52 12.61 17.86
C ARG A 217 -4.57 13.23 16.84
N TRP A 218 -4.57 12.70 15.63
CA TRP A 218 -3.78 13.15 14.48
C TRP A 218 -4.74 13.51 13.34
N PRO A 219 -5.40 14.67 13.44
CA PRO A 219 -6.38 15.07 12.45
C PRO A 219 -5.72 15.20 11.08
N TYR A 220 -6.41 14.69 10.07
CA TYR A 220 -6.08 15.03 8.69
C TYR A 220 -6.61 16.43 8.40
N VAL A 221 -5.67 17.35 8.14
CA VAL A 221 -5.96 18.71 7.70
C VAL A 221 -5.38 18.89 6.31
N GLU A 222 -6.28 18.89 5.33
CA GLU A 222 -5.98 19.08 3.91
C GLU A 222 -5.15 20.36 3.71
N GLY A 223 -4.03 20.25 2.97
CA GLY A 223 -3.14 21.38 2.67
C GLY A 223 -2.12 21.74 3.76
N GLN A 224 -2.25 21.25 5.00
CA GLN A 224 -1.34 21.66 6.09
C GLN A 224 0.04 20.98 6.09
N TYR A 225 0.14 19.81 5.46
CA TYR A 225 1.42 19.11 5.35
C TYR A 225 2.07 19.45 4.02
N ASP A 226 3.17 20.20 4.03
CA ASP A 226 4.03 20.41 2.88
C ASP A 226 5.45 20.67 3.35
N CYS A 227 6.32 19.66 3.26
CA CYS A 227 7.70 19.80 3.71
C CYS A 227 8.56 20.70 2.81
N ARG A 228 8.00 21.22 1.70
CA ARG A 228 8.64 22.27 0.89
C ARG A 228 8.50 23.64 1.54
N ASN A 229 7.53 23.82 2.46
CA ASN A 229 7.37 25.05 3.23
C ASN A 229 8.61 25.26 4.12
N PRO A 230 9.35 26.39 4.01
CA PRO A 230 10.48 26.69 4.88
C PRO A 230 10.13 26.69 6.37
N ASP A 231 8.88 27.07 6.70
CA ASP A 231 8.36 27.13 8.06
C ASP A 231 7.73 25.80 8.52
N PHE A 232 7.86 24.73 7.72
CA PHE A 232 7.21 23.44 7.99
C PHE A 232 7.51 22.93 9.41
N HIS A 233 8.79 22.97 9.80
CA HIS A 233 9.23 22.52 11.14
C HIS A 233 8.94 23.52 12.26
N SER A 234 8.58 24.77 11.95
CA SER A 234 8.28 25.81 12.93
C SER A 234 6.78 26.06 13.15
N VAL A 235 5.92 25.75 12.17
CA VAL A 235 4.48 26.08 12.19
C VAL A 235 3.59 24.83 12.21
N THR A 236 4.01 23.74 11.58
CA THR A 236 3.22 22.51 11.50
C THR A 236 3.80 21.47 12.47
N PRO A 237 3.04 21.01 13.48
CA PRO A 237 3.47 19.88 14.28
C PRO A 237 3.72 18.68 13.34
N PRO A 238 4.84 17.94 13.47
CA PRO A 238 5.15 16.78 12.63
C PRO A 238 4.06 15.69 12.64
N TYR A 239 3.15 15.81 13.61
CA TYR A 239 2.02 14.94 13.88
C TYR A 239 0.77 15.20 13.02
N SER A 240 0.57 16.39 12.46
CA SER A 240 -0.58 16.61 11.56
C SER A 240 -0.38 15.83 10.26
N ASN A 241 -1.45 15.21 9.72
CA ASN A 241 -1.39 14.35 8.54
C ASN A 241 -0.42 13.16 8.63
N LEU A 242 -0.04 12.74 9.83
CA LEU A 242 0.86 11.61 10.05
C LEU A 242 0.30 10.29 9.49
N LEU A 243 -1.00 10.02 9.66
CA LEU A 243 -1.65 8.80 9.16
C LEU A 243 -1.49 8.63 7.63
N PRO A 244 -1.72 9.66 6.80
CA PRO A 244 -1.31 9.68 5.40
C PRO A 244 0.15 9.30 5.14
N ARG A 245 1.10 9.89 5.88
CA ARG A 245 2.53 9.60 5.69
C ARG A 245 2.86 8.15 5.98
N VAL A 246 2.29 7.61 7.06
CA VAL A 246 2.50 6.22 7.44
C VAL A 246 1.95 5.27 6.35
N TYR A 247 0.78 5.56 5.79
CA TYR A 247 0.26 4.80 4.66
C TYR A 247 1.14 4.93 3.41
N LEU A 248 1.60 6.14 3.09
CA LEU A 248 2.51 6.40 1.97
C LEU A 248 3.84 5.66 2.12
N ARG A 249 4.36 5.56 3.35
CA ARG A 249 5.56 4.77 3.64
C ARG A 249 5.37 3.30 3.29
N GLU A 250 4.25 2.69 3.67
CA GLU A 250 3.96 1.29 3.32
C GLU A 250 3.79 1.08 1.81
N LEU A 251 3.25 2.08 1.08
CA LEU A 251 3.19 2.07 -0.38
C LEU A 251 4.58 2.13 -1.02
N GLU A 252 5.44 3.07 -0.61
CA GLU A 252 6.80 3.18 -1.13
C GLU A 252 7.63 1.93 -0.78
N LYS A 253 7.39 1.34 0.38
CA LYS A 253 8.02 0.08 0.81
C LYS A 253 7.61 -1.09 -0.10
N GLY A 254 6.32 -1.18 -0.44
CA GLY A 254 5.82 -2.13 -1.44
C GLY A 254 6.47 -1.92 -2.81
N ARG A 255 6.60 -0.66 -3.26
CA ARG A 255 7.30 -0.32 -4.51
C ARG A 255 8.77 -0.74 -4.47
N ARG A 256 9.48 -0.53 -3.36
CA ARG A 256 10.86 -0.97 -3.19
C ARG A 256 11.00 -2.49 -3.25
N ILE A 257 10.07 -3.23 -2.63
CA ILE A 257 10.03 -4.71 -2.75
C ILE A 257 9.82 -5.09 -4.22
N SER A 258 8.86 -4.48 -4.90
CA SER A 258 8.66 -4.72 -6.34
C SER A 258 9.95 -4.41 -7.12
N ARG A 259 10.68 -3.36 -6.78
CA ARG A 259 11.98 -3.06 -7.41
C ARG A 259 13.03 -4.12 -7.15
N LEU A 260 13.20 -4.56 -5.91
CA LEU A 260 14.09 -5.67 -5.57
C LEU A 260 13.75 -6.87 -6.45
N LEU A 261 12.49 -7.28 -6.45
CA LEU A 261 11.99 -8.40 -7.23
C LEU A 261 12.26 -8.24 -8.75
N ASN A 262 12.19 -7.03 -9.29
CA ASN A 262 12.44 -6.78 -10.72
C ASN A 262 13.92 -6.56 -11.08
N TYR A 263 14.78 -6.23 -10.12
CA TYR A 263 16.15 -5.76 -10.31
C TYR A 263 17.04 -6.71 -11.14
N ASN A 264 16.76 -8.02 -11.14
CA ASN A 264 17.59 -9.03 -11.84
C ASN A 264 16.88 -9.85 -12.91
N GLN A 265 15.91 -9.26 -13.60
CA GLN A 265 15.10 -9.97 -14.60
C GLN A 265 14.42 -11.19 -13.97
N GLN A 266 13.22 -10.96 -13.43
CA GLN A 266 12.01 -11.80 -13.30
C GLN A 266 12.09 -13.35 -13.48
N TYR A 267 12.96 -13.87 -14.35
CA TYR A 267 13.37 -15.28 -14.43
C TYR A 267 13.81 -15.88 -13.09
N ILE A 268 14.56 -15.16 -12.24
CA ILE A 268 15.01 -15.70 -10.94
C ILE A 268 13.84 -15.95 -9.99
N ILE A 269 12.84 -15.06 -9.99
CA ILE A 269 11.60 -15.22 -9.22
C ILE A 269 10.81 -16.41 -9.76
N ARG A 270 10.63 -16.51 -11.08
CA ARG A 270 9.93 -17.64 -11.71
C ARG A 270 10.59 -18.99 -11.36
N LYS A 271 11.92 -19.05 -11.38
CA LYS A 271 12.69 -20.26 -11.06
C LYS A 271 12.69 -20.58 -9.56
N GLY A 272 12.78 -19.56 -8.69
CA GLY A 272 12.82 -19.72 -7.24
C GLY A 272 11.45 -19.88 -6.56
N ILE A 273 10.36 -19.47 -7.21
CA ILE A 273 8.98 -19.59 -6.70
C ILE A 273 8.23 -20.77 -7.36
N HIS A 274 8.86 -21.50 -8.29
CA HIS A 274 8.25 -22.64 -8.99
C HIS A 274 6.89 -22.31 -9.62
N VAL A 275 6.78 -21.15 -10.27
CA VAL A 275 5.59 -20.81 -11.05
C VAL A 275 5.63 -21.63 -12.34
N GLU A 276 5.15 -22.88 -12.28
CA GLU A 276 4.80 -23.66 -13.46
C GLU A 276 3.50 -23.09 -14.04
N THR A 277 3.61 -22.12 -14.95
CA THR A 277 2.50 -21.83 -15.83
C THR A 277 2.45 -22.89 -16.93
N ALA A 278 1.29 -23.49 -17.18
CA ALA A 278 1.04 -24.34 -18.36
C ALA A 278 1.27 -23.60 -19.70
N ALA A 279 1.40 -22.27 -19.66
CA ALA A 279 1.93 -21.48 -20.76
C ALA A 279 3.46 -21.63 -20.81
N ASN A 280 3.97 -22.20 -21.90
CA ASN A 280 5.40 -22.22 -22.20
C ASN A 280 5.97 -20.79 -22.06
N PRO A 281 7.01 -20.57 -21.23
CA PRO A 281 7.66 -19.28 -21.06
C PRO A 281 8.58 -18.97 -22.26
N THR A 282 8.19 -19.34 -23.49
CA THR A 282 8.89 -19.00 -24.73
C THR A 282 8.69 -17.54 -25.15
N LEU A 283 7.81 -16.82 -24.46
CA LEU A 283 7.73 -15.37 -24.58
C LEU A 283 8.31 -14.77 -23.31
N THR A 284 9.54 -14.28 -23.43
CA THR A 284 10.21 -13.35 -22.52
C THR A 284 9.32 -12.18 -22.07
N SER A 285 8.15 -11.94 -22.70
CA SER A 285 7.21 -10.85 -22.42
C SER A 285 6.18 -11.09 -21.29
N THR A 286 5.96 -12.31 -20.79
CA THR A 286 4.79 -12.59 -19.91
C THR A 286 4.95 -12.19 -18.43
N PHE A 287 6.14 -11.80 -17.98
CA PHE A 287 6.34 -11.16 -16.67
C PHE A 287 7.00 -9.81 -16.84
N MET A 288 7.42 -9.41 -18.06
CA MET A 288 7.89 -8.06 -18.38
C MET A 288 6.76 -7.01 -18.33
N ASP A 289 5.73 -7.24 -17.51
CA ASP A 289 5.14 -6.12 -16.81
C ASP A 289 6.29 -5.42 -16.08
N ASN A 290 6.52 -4.15 -16.40
CA ASN A 290 7.61 -3.31 -15.91
C ASN A 290 7.50 -3.00 -14.40
N GLY A 291 7.15 -4.00 -13.60
CA GLY A 291 7.37 -4.09 -12.18
C GLY A 291 6.48 -3.22 -11.31
N GLY A 292 5.34 -2.75 -11.81
CA GLY A 292 4.45 -1.86 -11.05
C GLY A 292 3.40 -2.56 -10.22
N GLY A 293 2.87 -3.68 -10.73
CA GLY A 293 1.65 -4.29 -10.20
C GLY A 293 1.76 -4.70 -8.74
N VAL A 294 0.89 -4.16 -7.90
CA VAL A 294 0.62 -4.68 -6.55
C VAL A 294 -0.73 -5.40 -6.57
N THR A 295 -0.77 -6.58 -5.95
CA THR A 295 -2.02 -7.29 -5.64
C THR A 295 -2.46 -6.87 -4.24
N CYS A 296 -3.53 -6.09 -4.16
CA CYS A 296 -4.09 -5.60 -2.90
C CYS A 296 -5.07 -6.63 -2.32
N LEU A 297 -4.75 -7.26 -1.20
CA LEU A 297 -5.67 -8.15 -0.49
C LEU A 297 -6.33 -7.39 0.66
N VAL A 298 -7.61 -7.03 0.52
CA VAL A 298 -8.33 -6.17 1.47
C VAL A 298 -9.34 -6.99 2.28
N ASP A 299 -9.06 -7.19 3.57
CA ASP A 299 -10.00 -7.77 4.54
C ASP A 299 -10.92 -6.71 5.12
N VAL A 300 -12.18 -6.71 4.71
CA VAL A 300 -13.20 -5.78 5.20
C VAL A 300 -14.03 -6.35 6.34
N GLY A 301 -13.67 -7.50 6.91
CA GLY A 301 -14.44 -8.16 7.97
C GLY A 301 -14.58 -7.33 9.26
N SER A 302 -13.71 -6.34 9.49
CA SER A 302 -13.81 -5.38 10.60
C SER A 302 -14.75 -4.19 10.31
N ILE A 303 -15.25 -4.03 9.09
CA ILE A 303 -16.16 -2.96 8.73
C ILE A 303 -17.60 -3.36 9.09
N LYS A 304 -18.25 -2.57 9.94
CA LYS A 304 -19.66 -2.71 10.31
C LYS A 304 -20.49 -1.64 9.61
N LEU A 305 -21.78 -1.92 9.39
CA LEU A 305 -22.70 -0.97 8.75
C LEU A 305 -22.79 0.36 9.51
N SER A 306 -22.76 0.30 10.84
CA SER A 306 -22.75 1.49 11.72
C SER A 306 -21.54 2.39 11.46
N HIS A 307 -20.41 1.87 11.00
CA HIS A 307 -19.24 2.68 10.67
C HIS A 307 -19.46 3.54 9.42
N LEU A 308 -20.33 3.10 8.51
CA LEU A 308 -20.62 3.82 7.25
C LEU A 308 -21.65 4.93 7.45
N THR A 309 -22.52 4.78 8.44
CA THR A 309 -23.62 5.72 8.72
C THR A 309 -23.33 6.65 9.91
N SER A 310 -22.40 6.29 10.80
CA SER A 310 -22.09 7.08 12.00
C SER A 310 -21.35 8.37 11.66
N SER A 311 -21.85 9.47 12.21
CA SER A 311 -21.16 10.79 12.18
C SER A 311 -19.77 10.74 12.82
N LYS A 312 -19.54 9.82 13.78
CA LYS A 312 -18.24 9.63 14.45
C LYS A 312 -17.16 9.10 13.50
N CYS A 313 -17.53 8.33 12.49
CA CYS A 313 -16.60 7.76 11.51
C CYS A 313 -16.48 8.59 10.23
N LYS A 314 -17.24 9.69 10.10
CA LYS A 314 -17.25 10.52 8.87
C LYS A 314 -15.87 11.08 8.52
N LYS A 315 -15.10 11.52 9.52
CA LYS A 315 -13.73 12.01 9.32
C LYS A 315 -12.75 10.88 8.98
N ALA A 316 -12.89 9.72 9.63
CA ALA A 316 -12.14 8.51 9.28
C ALA A 316 -12.40 8.05 7.84
N LEU A 317 -13.64 8.15 7.36
CA LEU A 317 -14.01 7.88 5.97
C LEU A 317 -13.42 8.92 5.00
N LYS A 318 -13.32 10.20 5.41
CA LYS A 318 -12.60 11.22 4.62
C LYS A 318 -11.12 10.85 4.49
N LEU A 319 -10.47 10.47 5.58
CA LEU A 319 -9.09 10.00 5.56
C LEU A 319 -8.96 8.74 4.69
N PHE A 320 -9.86 7.76 4.83
CA PHE A 320 -9.85 6.56 3.99
C PHE A 320 -9.92 6.87 2.51
N ARG A 321 -10.80 7.81 2.15
CA ARG A 321 -10.90 8.30 0.78
C ARG A 321 -9.61 8.97 0.32
N VAL A 322 -8.99 9.81 1.14
CA VAL A 322 -7.71 10.47 0.83
C VAL A 322 -6.65 9.41 0.52
N LEU A 323 -6.45 8.43 1.42
CA LEU A 323 -5.48 7.35 1.25
C LEU A 323 -5.73 6.54 -0.04
N SER A 324 -7.01 6.20 -0.29
CA SER A 324 -7.41 5.42 -1.47
C SER A 324 -7.19 6.17 -2.78
N LEU A 325 -7.52 7.46 -2.82
CA LEU A 325 -7.29 8.32 -3.98
C LEU A 325 -5.80 8.56 -4.20
N THR A 326 -5.01 8.72 -3.12
CA THR A 326 -3.57 8.95 -3.22
C THR A 326 -2.87 7.78 -3.90
N GLY A 327 -3.27 6.55 -3.55
CA GLY A 327 -2.77 5.32 -4.17
C GLY A 327 -3.09 5.18 -5.67
N GLN A 328 -4.20 5.75 -6.15
CA GLN A 328 -4.64 5.65 -7.54
C GLN A 328 -4.13 6.80 -8.40
N SER A 329 -4.28 8.03 -7.91
CA SER A 329 -4.05 9.24 -8.69
C SER A 329 -2.57 9.55 -8.89
N PHE A 330 -1.70 9.19 -7.93
CA PHE A 330 -0.26 9.41 -8.03
C PHE A 330 0.52 8.17 -8.46
N TYR A 331 -0.12 7.00 -8.54
CA TYR A 331 0.54 5.78 -9.00
C TYR A 331 -0.31 5.12 -10.10
N PRO A 332 -0.44 5.78 -11.27
CA PRO A 332 -1.22 5.24 -12.38
C PRO A 332 -0.66 3.90 -12.83
N GLU A 333 -1.56 2.97 -13.16
CA GLU A 333 -1.23 1.60 -13.58
C GLU A 333 -0.31 0.83 -12.60
N ASN A 334 -0.35 1.16 -11.30
CA ASN A 334 0.43 0.46 -10.28
C ASN A 334 -0.34 -0.68 -9.59
N MET A 335 -1.68 -0.66 -9.61
CA MET A 335 -2.49 -1.76 -9.08
C MET A 335 -2.71 -2.83 -10.17
N ASN A 336 -2.30 -4.06 -9.90
CA ASN A 336 -2.59 -5.23 -10.76
C ASN A 336 -4.03 -5.69 -10.52
N ARG A 337 -4.35 -5.99 -9.26
CA ARG A 337 -5.64 -6.51 -8.83
C ARG A 337 -5.93 -6.09 -7.39
N MET A 338 -7.21 -5.96 -7.04
CA MET A 338 -7.66 -5.85 -5.66
C MET A 338 -8.60 -7.01 -5.34
N ILE A 339 -8.25 -7.81 -4.34
CA ILE A 339 -9.04 -8.95 -3.87
C ILE A 339 -9.64 -8.54 -2.53
N ILE A 340 -10.96 -8.45 -2.46
CA ILE A 340 -11.69 -8.06 -1.25
C ILE A 340 -12.29 -9.30 -0.63
N ILE A 341 -12.04 -9.52 0.66
CA ILE A 341 -12.52 -10.68 1.43
C ILE A 341 -13.37 -10.27 2.62
N ASN A 342 -14.19 -11.20 3.11
CA ASN A 342 -15.07 -11.01 4.28
C ASN A 342 -16.06 -9.83 4.11
N GLY A 343 -16.49 -9.58 2.88
CA GLY A 343 -17.39 -8.49 2.54
C GLY A 343 -18.81 -8.59 3.10
N GLY A 344 -19.36 -9.81 3.14
CA GLY A 344 -20.75 -10.06 3.54
C GLY A 344 -21.75 -9.10 2.89
N PHE A 345 -22.83 -8.78 3.60
CA PHE A 345 -23.82 -7.77 3.17
C PHE A 345 -23.28 -6.33 3.22
N VAL A 346 -22.32 -6.05 4.11
CA VAL A 346 -21.77 -4.71 4.34
C VAL A 346 -20.99 -4.21 3.12
N PHE A 347 -20.37 -5.12 2.36
CA PHE A 347 -19.62 -4.80 1.15
C PHE A 347 -20.46 -4.09 0.11
N ASN A 348 -21.69 -4.53 -0.16
CA ASN A 348 -22.51 -3.88 -1.18
C ASN A 348 -22.84 -2.42 -0.84
N MET A 349 -23.01 -2.11 0.45
CA MET A 349 -23.24 -0.74 0.93
C MET A 349 -21.94 0.07 0.87
N PHE A 350 -20.83 -0.49 1.37
CA PHE A 350 -19.52 0.13 1.34
C PHE A 350 -19.04 0.41 -0.08
N PHE A 351 -19.19 -0.57 -0.96
CA PHE A 351 -18.78 -0.49 -2.36
C PHE A 351 -19.54 0.61 -3.09
N LYS A 352 -20.86 0.75 -2.87
CA LYS A 352 -21.63 1.89 -3.41
C LYS A 352 -21.09 3.25 -2.96
N LEU A 353 -20.56 3.34 -1.74
CA LEU A 353 -19.97 4.56 -1.18
C LEU A 353 -18.61 4.89 -1.79
N VAL A 354 -17.75 3.87 -1.98
CA VAL A 354 -16.37 4.06 -2.48
C VAL A 354 -16.26 4.04 -4.01
N ARG A 355 -17.20 3.41 -4.72
CA ARG A 355 -17.20 3.25 -6.19
C ARG A 355 -17.03 4.57 -6.95
N PRO A 356 -17.69 5.70 -6.57
CA PRO A 356 -17.49 6.98 -7.25
C PRO A 356 -16.05 7.51 -7.19
N TRP A 357 -15.21 6.96 -6.30
CA TRP A 357 -13.82 7.36 -6.11
C TRP A 357 -12.82 6.47 -6.86
N LEU A 358 -13.30 5.39 -7.49
CA LEU A 358 -12.47 4.43 -8.21
C LEU A 358 -12.59 4.70 -9.70
N ASP A 359 -11.46 4.84 -10.40
CA ASP A 359 -11.50 4.97 -11.85
C ASP A 359 -12.03 3.68 -12.51
N PRO A 360 -12.59 3.75 -13.74
CA PRO A 360 -13.17 2.59 -14.38
C PRO A 360 -12.21 1.42 -14.60
N GLN A 361 -10.91 1.64 -14.78
CA GLN A 361 -9.94 0.56 -14.95
C GLN A 361 -9.67 -0.13 -13.61
N THR A 362 -9.53 0.63 -12.53
CA THR A 362 -9.45 0.09 -11.15
C THR A 362 -10.68 -0.75 -10.80
N GLN A 363 -11.89 -0.30 -11.15
CA GLN A 363 -13.12 -1.09 -10.90
C GLN A 363 -13.10 -2.47 -11.58
N LYS A 364 -12.51 -2.60 -12.77
CA LYS A 364 -12.40 -3.89 -13.48
C LYS A 364 -11.42 -4.85 -12.81
N LYS A 365 -10.47 -4.33 -12.05
CA LYS A 365 -9.41 -5.08 -11.36
C LYS A 365 -9.85 -5.59 -9.98
N ILE A 366 -11.06 -5.26 -9.51
CA ILE A 366 -11.55 -5.69 -8.19
C ILE A 366 -12.29 -7.03 -8.28
N ILE A 367 -11.90 -7.97 -7.42
CA ILE A 367 -12.58 -9.25 -7.17
C ILE A 367 -13.16 -9.22 -5.76
N LEU A 368 -14.40 -9.68 -5.60
CA LEU A 368 -14.97 -10.01 -4.30
C LEU A 368 -14.94 -11.53 -4.09
N LEU A 369 -14.30 -11.96 -3.00
CA LEU A 369 -14.36 -13.35 -2.54
C LEU A 369 -15.12 -13.39 -1.21
N SER A 370 -16.11 -14.26 -1.11
CA SER A 370 -16.73 -14.64 0.15
C SER A 370 -16.50 -16.13 0.41
N ALA A 371 -16.71 -16.55 1.66
CA ALA A 371 -16.64 -17.98 2.03
C ALA A 371 -17.64 -18.87 1.25
N THR A 372 -18.61 -18.27 0.55
CA THR A 372 -19.64 -19.01 -0.19
C THR A 372 -19.69 -18.71 -1.68
N ASN A 373 -19.10 -17.61 -2.17
CA ASN A 373 -19.20 -17.18 -3.57
C ASN A 373 -17.96 -16.38 -4.03
N LYS A 374 -17.58 -16.55 -5.30
CA LYS A 374 -16.64 -15.71 -6.04
C LYS A 374 -17.44 -14.88 -7.04
N ALA A 375 -17.29 -13.56 -7.03
CA ALA A 375 -17.99 -12.68 -7.96
C ALA A 375 -17.11 -11.51 -8.39
N THR A 376 -17.18 -11.16 -9.68
CA THR A 376 -16.56 -9.93 -10.19
C THR A 376 -17.50 -8.76 -9.94
N LEU A 377 -16.97 -7.55 -9.73
CA LEU A 377 -17.82 -6.37 -9.56
C LEU A 377 -18.76 -6.08 -10.72
N GLN A 378 -18.35 -6.41 -11.96
CA GLN A 378 -19.20 -6.22 -13.14
C GLN A 378 -20.46 -7.08 -13.05
N GLU A 379 -20.32 -8.34 -12.63
CA GLU A 379 -21.41 -9.30 -12.41
C GLU A 379 -22.35 -8.77 -11.31
N LEU A 380 -21.80 -8.34 -10.17
CA LEU A 380 -22.60 -7.78 -9.06
C LEU A 380 -23.33 -6.48 -9.44
N SER A 381 -22.76 -5.68 -10.36
CA SER A 381 -23.35 -4.42 -10.79
C SER A 381 -24.48 -4.59 -11.81
N SER A 382 -24.54 -5.73 -12.50
CA SER A 382 -25.56 -6.04 -13.51
C SER A 382 -26.77 -6.76 -12.91
N ASP A 383 -26.63 -7.42 -11.75
CA ASP A 383 -27.70 -8.20 -11.08
C ASP A 383 -28.52 -7.44 -10.01
N SER A 384 -28.52 -6.11 -10.05
CA SER A 384 -29.18 -5.27 -9.03
C SER A 384 -30.72 -5.39 -8.92
N SER A 385 -31.37 -6.22 -9.74
CA SER A 385 -32.82 -6.45 -9.73
C SER A 385 -33.29 -7.68 -8.94
N HIS A 386 -32.42 -8.60 -8.51
CA HIS A 386 -32.85 -9.80 -7.77
C HIS A 386 -31.88 -10.21 -6.65
N LEU A 387 -31.96 -9.55 -5.49
CA LEU A 387 -31.35 -10.05 -4.26
C LEU A 387 -32.18 -11.22 -3.69
N PRO A 388 -31.58 -12.38 -3.34
CA PRO A 388 -32.29 -13.46 -2.67
C PRO A 388 -32.68 -12.99 -1.26
N ARG A 389 -33.98 -13.03 -0.97
CA ARG A 389 -34.62 -12.46 0.23
C ARG A 389 -34.52 -13.35 1.48
N ASN A 390 -33.77 -14.44 1.46
CA ASN A 390 -33.85 -15.47 2.49
C ASN A 390 -32.54 -15.61 3.26
N HIS A 391 -32.50 -15.03 4.46
CA HIS A 391 -32.03 -15.64 5.70
C HIS A 391 -32.23 -14.63 6.84
N ALA A 392 -33.50 -14.39 7.17
CA ALA A 392 -33.89 -13.83 8.44
C ALA A 392 -33.92 -14.98 9.46
N THR A 393 -32.95 -15.07 10.36
CA THR A 393 -33.13 -15.77 11.62
C THR A 393 -32.32 -15.09 12.73
N SER A 394 -33.06 -14.69 13.76
CA SER A 394 -32.72 -14.10 15.07
C SER A 394 -31.82 -12.85 15.10
N LEU A 395 -32.50 -11.71 15.24
CA LEU A 395 -32.11 -10.65 16.15
C LEU A 395 -31.73 -11.24 17.51
N SER A 396 -30.47 -11.07 17.90
CA SER A 396 -30.06 -11.07 19.30
C SER A 396 -28.99 -10.01 19.48
N GLU A 397 -29.07 -9.37 20.63
CA GLU A 397 -28.51 -8.08 20.95
C GLU A 397 -26.97 -8.08 21.04
N GLU A 398 -26.44 -6.88 20.81
CA GLU A 398 -25.16 -6.35 21.27
C GLU A 398 -24.23 -7.27 22.08
N SER A 399 -23.09 -7.62 21.48
CA SER A 399 -21.84 -7.75 22.25
C SER A 399 -20.67 -7.17 21.45
N ASP A 400 -19.92 -6.30 22.09
CA ASP A 400 -18.83 -5.51 21.52
C ASP A 400 -17.53 -6.33 21.46
N ASP A 401 -17.61 -7.52 20.85
CA ASP A 401 -16.52 -8.49 20.81
C ASP A 401 -15.99 -8.70 19.40
N ASP A 402 -14.72 -8.31 19.20
CA ASP A 402 -13.84 -8.86 18.17
C ASP A 402 -13.64 -10.37 18.44
N LYS A 403 -14.65 -11.20 18.15
CA LYS A 403 -14.49 -12.65 18.13
C LYS A 403 -13.62 -12.99 16.92
N MET A 404 -12.43 -13.55 17.19
CA MET A 404 -11.82 -14.54 16.31
C MET A 404 -12.88 -15.57 15.91
N PRO A 405 -12.80 -16.14 14.70
CA PRO A 405 -13.84 -17.00 14.20
C PRO A 405 -14.06 -18.15 15.19
N SER A 406 -15.34 -18.44 15.47
CA SER A 406 -15.77 -19.43 16.45
C SER A 406 -15.10 -20.77 16.19
N SER A 407 -14.37 -21.32 17.16
CA SER A 407 -13.86 -22.70 17.07
C SER A 407 -15.03 -23.68 16.95
N GLY A 408 -15.28 -24.16 15.74
CA GLY A 408 -16.35 -25.08 15.37
C GLY A 408 -16.26 -25.44 13.89
N GLU A 409 -16.84 -26.58 13.50
CA GLU A 409 -16.74 -27.16 12.15
C GLU A 409 -17.15 -26.17 11.03
N ASP A 410 -18.15 -25.32 11.28
CA ASP A 410 -18.62 -24.32 10.31
C ASP A 410 -17.60 -23.23 10.01
N SER A 411 -16.81 -22.82 11.02
CA SER A 411 -15.73 -21.85 10.83
C SER A 411 -14.58 -22.44 10.04
N GLU A 412 -14.23 -23.70 10.31
CA GLU A 412 -13.18 -24.38 9.56
C GLU A 412 -13.59 -24.53 8.10
N LYS A 413 -14.82 -24.96 7.84
CA LYS A 413 -15.37 -25.08 6.48
C LYS A 413 -15.38 -23.75 5.72
N ALA A 414 -15.75 -22.65 6.38
CA ALA A 414 -15.70 -21.32 5.78
C ALA A 414 -14.26 -20.85 5.48
N ASN A 415 -13.31 -21.16 6.37
CA ASN A 415 -11.89 -20.89 6.14
C ASN A 415 -11.35 -21.71 4.97
N TYR A 416 -11.70 -22.99 4.85
CA TYR A 416 -11.31 -23.83 3.70
C TYR A 416 -11.86 -23.31 2.37
N ALA A 417 -13.11 -22.83 2.35
CA ALA A 417 -13.71 -22.27 1.14
C ALA A 417 -13.02 -20.95 0.71
N LEU A 418 -12.72 -20.07 1.67
CA LEU A 418 -11.98 -18.85 1.42
C LEU A 418 -10.53 -19.14 0.98
N LEU A 419 -9.87 -20.11 1.62
CA LEU A 419 -8.55 -20.59 1.24
C LEU A 419 -8.53 -21.03 -0.22
N HIS A 420 -9.46 -21.92 -0.61
CA HIS A 420 -9.56 -22.42 -1.97
C HIS A 420 -9.70 -21.27 -2.98
N ALA A 421 -10.59 -20.31 -2.70
CA ALA A 421 -10.76 -19.14 -3.56
C ALA A 421 -9.51 -18.24 -3.64
N LEU A 422 -8.80 -18.04 -2.52
CA LEU A 422 -7.56 -17.26 -2.48
C LEU A 422 -6.41 -17.97 -3.23
N THR A 423 -6.34 -19.31 -3.18
CA THR A 423 -5.27 -20.09 -3.83
C THR A 423 -5.27 -20.02 -5.37
N GLU A 424 -6.39 -19.59 -5.97
CA GLU A 424 -6.45 -19.26 -7.40
C GLU A 424 -5.56 -18.06 -7.76
N TYR A 425 -5.30 -17.16 -6.81
CA TYR A 425 -4.59 -15.90 -7.04
C TYR A 425 -3.26 -15.81 -6.31
N ILE A 426 -3.19 -16.33 -5.08
CA ILE A 426 -2.04 -16.17 -4.18
C ILE A 426 -1.51 -17.56 -3.80
N HIS A 427 -0.19 -17.72 -3.68
CA HIS A 427 0.37 -18.97 -3.20
C HIS A 427 -0.05 -19.23 -1.75
N GLU A 428 -0.37 -20.48 -1.39
CA GLU A 428 -0.82 -20.87 -0.05
C GLU A 428 0.16 -20.41 1.06
N ASP A 429 1.46 -20.43 0.76
CA ASP A 429 2.54 -19.95 1.63
C ASP A 429 2.50 -18.46 1.96
N PHE A 430 1.78 -17.66 1.16
CA PHE A 430 1.60 -16.22 1.36
C PHE A 430 0.19 -15.87 1.81
N ILE A 431 -0.69 -16.86 1.99
CA ILE A 431 -2.01 -16.68 2.58
C ILE A 431 -1.88 -16.79 4.11
N PRO A 432 -2.33 -15.78 4.88
CA PRO A 432 -2.30 -15.83 6.34
C PRO A 432 -2.94 -17.10 6.91
N SER A 433 -2.31 -17.72 7.91
CA SER A 433 -2.77 -18.98 8.48
C SER A 433 -4.15 -18.91 9.15
N TRP A 434 -4.59 -17.73 9.57
CA TRP A 434 -5.95 -17.53 10.07
C TRP A 434 -7.04 -17.65 8.99
N TYR A 435 -6.67 -17.71 7.70
CA TYR A 435 -7.55 -18.08 6.59
C TYR A 435 -7.26 -19.49 6.06
N GLY A 436 -6.56 -20.33 6.83
CA GLY A 436 -6.18 -21.68 6.43
C GLY A 436 -4.92 -21.79 5.56
N GLY A 437 -4.23 -20.67 5.27
CA GLY A 437 -2.98 -20.69 4.53
C GLY A 437 -1.76 -21.12 5.37
N ARG A 438 -0.57 -21.02 4.77
CA ARG A 438 0.71 -21.43 5.40
C ARG A 438 1.58 -20.26 5.87
N LEU A 439 1.19 -19.01 5.59
CA LEU A 439 1.92 -17.85 6.11
C LEU A 439 1.70 -17.77 7.63
N PRO A 440 2.74 -17.98 8.46
CA PRO A 440 2.58 -17.97 9.90
C PRO A 440 2.17 -16.58 10.38
N VAL A 441 1.30 -16.57 11.38
CA VAL A 441 0.98 -15.38 12.14
C VAL A 441 1.93 -15.32 13.33
N VAL A 442 2.55 -14.17 13.54
CA VAL A 442 3.49 -13.91 14.64
C VAL A 442 2.92 -12.90 15.61
N ASP A 443 3.49 -12.84 16.81
CA ASP A 443 3.13 -11.79 17.73
C ASP A 443 3.65 -10.43 17.23
N SER A 444 2.81 -9.41 17.39
CA SER A 444 3.12 -8.03 17.07
C SER A 444 4.22 -7.54 18.02
N PRO A 445 5.28 -6.92 17.49
CA PRO A 445 6.26 -6.28 18.35
C PRO A 445 5.57 -5.21 19.19
N LEU A 446 5.73 -5.29 20.51
CA LEU A 446 5.15 -4.29 21.42
C LEU A 446 5.93 -2.99 21.38
N PHE A 447 7.25 -3.06 21.17
CA PHE A 447 8.15 -1.90 21.17
C PHE A 447 8.95 -1.86 19.88
N TYR A 448 9.41 -0.67 19.53
CA TYR A 448 10.43 -0.49 18.50
C TYR A 448 11.83 -0.49 19.12
N GLY A 449 12.79 -1.14 18.45
CA GLY A 449 14.15 -1.33 18.93
C GLY A 449 14.36 -2.71 19.57
N ASP A 450 15.63 -3.10 19.72
CA ASP A 450 15.97 -4.45 20.17
C ASP A 450 15.51 -4.73 21.60
N GLN A 451 15.36 -3.69 22.46
CA GLN A 451 14.96 -3.85 23.86
C GLN A 451 14.09 -2.72 24.44
N PRO A 452 13.16 -3.03 25.35
CA PRO A 452 12.40 -2.06 26.12
C PRO A 452 13.30 -1.28 27.12
N PRO A 453 12.82 -0.16 27.69
CA PRO A 453 13.54 0.54 28.75
C PRO A 453 13.92 -0.41 29.89
N LYS A 454 15.17 -0.32 30.36
CA LYS A 454 15.75 -1.24 31.37
C LYS A 454 14.87 -1.42 32.62
N ARG A 455 14.32 -0.32 33.15
CA ARG A 455 13.41 -0.34 34.31
C ARG A 455 12.11 -1.13 34.06
N LEU A 456 11.63 -1.14 32.82
CA LEU A 456 10.44 -1.88 32.42
C LEU A 456 10.78 -3.37 32.34
N ALA A 457 11.92 -3.71 31.70
CA ALA A 457 12.40 -5.08 31.52
C ALA A 457 12.69 -5.81 32.83
N GLU A 458 13.15 -5.09 33.86
CA GLU A 458 13.53 -5.65 35.16
C GLU A 458 12.33 -5.93 36.09
N HIS A 459 11.12 -5.47 35.76
CA HIS A 459 9.95 -5.65 36.64
C HIS A 459 9.32 -7.04 36.47
N THR A 460 9.02 -7.71 37.58
CA THR A 460 8.52 -9.10 37.60
C THR A 460 7.22 -9.33 36.83
N GLY A 461 6.30 -8.35 36.86
CA GLY A 461 5.05 -8.38 36.10
C GLY A 461 5.16 -8.03 34.61
N TYR A 462 6.33 -7.62 34.12
CA TYR A 462 6.50 -7.12 32.75
C TYR A 462 6.20 -8.19 31.70
N ALA A 463 6.77 -9.39 31.84
CA ALA A 463 6.53 -10.49 30.90
C ALA A 463 5.03 -10.82 30.77
N ALA A 464 4.32 -10.90 31.89
CA ALA A 464 2.89 -11.18 31.90
C ALA A 464 2.05 -10.03 31.28
N ALA A 465 2.44 -8.77 31.49
CA ALA A 465 1.81 -7.63 30.84
C ALA A 465 2.05 -7.63 29.33
N CYS A 466 3.25 -8.00 28.88
CA CYS A 466 3.56 -8.17 27.47
C CYS A 466 2.70 -9.25 26.82
N GLU A 467 2.58 -10.43 27.43
CA GLU A 467 1.70 -11.49 26.89
C GLU A 467 0.25 -11.00 26.73
N ARG A 468 -0.26 -10.16 27.63
CA ARG A 468 -1.62 -9.61 27.56
C ARG A 468 -1.80 -8.55 26.46
N LEU A 469 -0.73 -7.87 26.09
CA LEU A 469 -0.76 -6.77 25.13
C LEU A 469 -0.35 -7.20 23.71
N ARG A 470 0.14 -8.43 23.49
CA ARG A 470 0.60 -8.87 22.16
C ARG A 470 -0.56 -9.18 21.22
N GLY A 471 -0.54 -8.52 20.07
CA GLY A 471 -1.47 -8.78 18.98
C GLY A 471 -0.90 -9.83 18.03
N ARG A 472 -1.72 -10.35 17.13
CA ARG A 472 -1.28 -11.26 16.06
C ARG A 472 -1.18 -10.50 14.74
N VAL A 473 -0.05 -10.60 14.05
CA VAL A 473 0.24 -9.94 12.76
C VAL A 473 0.93 -10.89 11.79
N VAL A 474 0.96 -10.53 10.51
CA VAL A 474 1.72 -11.27 9.51
C VAL A 474 3.15 -10.71 9.41
N PRO A 475 4.17 -11.57 9.20
CA PRO A 475 5.52 -11.11 8.92
C PRO A 475 5.59 -10.22 7.67
N GLN A 476 6.38 -9.16 7.75
CA GLN A 476 6.65 -8.27 6.62
C GLN A 476 7.78 -8.83 5.75
N LEU A 477 7.67 -8.66 4.44
CA LEU A 477 8.73 -9.03 3.49
C LEU A 477 10.00 -8.19 3.62
N LEU A 478 9.90 -6.94 4.08
CA LEU A 478 11.01 -6.01 4.15
C LEU A 478 11.00 -5.28 5.50
N PRO A 479 11.48 -5.87 6.60
CA PRO A 479 11.47 -5.22 7.91
C PRO A 479 12.27 -3.90 7.93
N ASP A 480 11.92 -2.97 8.82
CA ASP A 480 12.62 -1.67 8.90
C ASP A 480 14.11 -1.84 9.25
N ALA A 481 14.45 -2.78 10.13
CA ALA A 481 15.84 -3.12 10.44
C ALA A 481 16.64 -3.58 9.20
N PHE A 482 15.99 -4.28 8.26
CA PHE A 482 16.63 -4.65 7.00
C PHE A 482 16.91 -3.41 6.15
N LEU A 483 15.91 -2.53 5.98
CA LEU A 483 16.04 -1.30 5.20
C LEU A 483 17.19 -0.44 5.73
N LEU A 484 17.22 -0.20 7.04
CA LEU A 484 18.23 0.66 7.67
C LEU A 484 19.65 0.09 7.57
N ALA A 485 19.79 -1.23 7.48
CA ALA A 485 21.09 -1.90 7.41
C ALA A 485 21.61 -2.06 5.97
N ASN A 486 20.72 -2.17 4.97
CA ASN A 486 21.09 -2.62 3.62
C ASN A 486 20.73 -1.62 2.51
N ALA A 487 19.89 -0.62 2.78
CA ALA A 487 19.44 0.37 1.78
C ALA A 487 20.03 1.76 2.05
N GLN A 488 20.52 2.40 0.99
CA GLN A 488 21.04 3.76 1.06
C GLN A 488 19.91 4.80 0.92
N GLU A 489 19.89 5.80 1.80
CA GLU A 489 18.88 6.86 1.81
C GLU A 489 18.82 7.61 0.47
N ARG A 490 17.60 7.84 -0.05
CA ARG A 490 17.32 8.52 -1.33
C ARG A 490 17.95 7.87 -2.54
N GLN A 491 18.35 6.61 -2.44
CA GLN A 491 18.85 5.84 -3.56
C GLN A 491 17.88 4.72 -3.94
N GLY A 492 17.86 4.43 -5.24
CA GLY A 492 17.17 3.27 -5.78
C GLY A 492 17.76 1.96 -5.26
N VAL A 493 17.18 0.85 -5.69
CA VAL A 493 17.69 -0.49 -5.33
C VAL A 493 19.07 -0.70 -5.94
N CYS A 494 20.00 -1.21 -5.14
CA CYS A 494 21.34 -1.60 -5.58
C CYS A 494 21.51 -3.13 -5.55
N ARG A 495 22.61 -3.60 -6.12
CA ARG A 495 22.90 -5.04 -6.22
C ARG A 495 23.11 -5.67 -4.84
N GLU A 496 23.80 -4.95 -3.97
CA GLU A 496 24.11 -5.35 -2.60
C GLU A 496 22.83 -5.54 -1.78
N GLU A 497 21.90 -4.59 -1.89
CA GLU A 497 20.60 -4.69 -1.23
C GLU A 497 19.78 -5.86 -1.76
N TRP A 498 19.80 -6.10 -3.08
CA TRP A 498 19.16 -7.27 -3.66
C TRP A 498 19.73 -8.57 -3.12
N ASP A 499 21.06 -8.71 -3.09
CA ASP A 499 21.71 -9.93 -2.63
C ASP A 499 21.42 -10.16 -1.14
N ALA A 500 21.38 -9.09 -0.33
CA ALA A 500 20.96 -9.15 1.07
C ALA A 500 19.48 -9.55 1.22
N PHE A 501 18.59 -8.99 0.38
CA PHE A 501 17.17 -9.34 0.38
C PHE A 501 16.97 -10.82 0.03
N CYS A 502 17.67 -11.34 -0.98
CA CYS A 502 17.66 -12.75 -1.33
C CYS A 502 18.13 -13.63 -0.18
N ALA A 503 19.19 -13.24 0.53
CA ALA A 503 19.67 -13.98 1.69
C ALA A 503 18.63 -14.02 2.82
N MET A 504 18.00 -12.88 3.15
CA MET A 504 16.95 -12.78 4.17
C MET A 504 15.68 -13.57 3.79
N ALA A 505 15.31 -13.55 2.51
CA ALA A 505 14.09 -14.17 2.01
C ALA A 505 14.27 -15.65 1.63
N LYS A 506 15.49 -16.18 1.67
CA LYS A 506 15.80 -17.59 1.37
C LYS A 506 14.98 -18.51 2.26
N GLY A 507 14.28 -19.48 1.65
CA GLY A 507 13.38 -20.41 2.35
C GLY A 507 11.99 -19.86 2.73
N LYS A 508 11.77 -18.54 2.69
CA LYS A 508 10.43 -17.92 2.83
C LYS A 508 9.81 -17.65 1.46
N LEU A 509 10.52 -16.88 0.62
CA LEU A 509 10.06 -16.50 -0.71
C LEU A 509 10.57 -17.47 -1.79
N PHE A 510 11.79 -17.98 -1.63
CA PHE A 510 12.50 -18.79 -2.65
C PHE A 510 12.74 -20.23 -2.19
N ARG A 511 11.69 -21.00 -1.85
CA ARG A 511 11.87 -22.38 -1.36
C ARG A 511 12.48 -23.27 -2.45
N GLU A 512 13.47 -24.09 -2.07
CA GLU A 512 13.89 -25.23 -2.90
C GLU A 512 12.82 -26.32 -2.83
N PRO A 513 12.57 -27.07 -3.92
CA PRO A 513 11.60 -28.14 -3.88
C PRO A 513 12.08 -29.17 -2.87
N ALA A 514 11.16 -29.64 -2.01
CA ALA A 514 11.42 -30.83 -1.22
C ALA A 514 11.86 -31.93 -2.19
N SER A 515 13.09 -32.43 -2.04
CA SER A 515 13.59 -33.53 -2.84
C SER A 515 12.57 -34.65 -2.75
N ILE A 516 11.88 -34.94 -3.86
CA ILE A 516 11.05 -36.13 -3.97
C ILE A 516 12.04 -37.28 -3.85
N GLN A 517 12.19 -37.82 -2.63
CA GLN A 517 12.77 -39.14 -2.44
C GLN A 517 11.85 -40.08 -3.21
N ARG A 518 12.24 -40.40 -4.44
CA ARG A 518 11.69 -41.52 -5.18
C ARG A 518 12.06 -42.77 -4.37
N SER A 519 11.17 -43.18 -3.48
CA SER A 519 11.16 -44.54 -2.97
C SER A 519 10.99 -45.44 -4.19
N SER A 520 12.09 -46.08 -4.58
CA SER A 520 12.07 -47.11 -5.61
C SER A 520 11.22 -48.26 -5.06
N PRO A 521 10.22 -48.77 -5.79
CA PRO A 521 9.50 -49.96 -5.36
C PRO A 521 10.45 -51.15 -5.47
N SER A 522 10.71 -51.79 -4.34
CA SER A 522 11.34 -53.11 -4.22
C SER A 522 10.40 -54.22 -4.66
#